data_AF-A0A078GT53-F1
#
_entry.id   AF-A0A078GT53-F1
#
_cell.length_a   1.000
_cell.length_b   1.000
_cell.length_c   1.000
_cell.angle_alpha   90.00
_cell.angle_beta   90.00
_cell.angle_gamma   90.00
#
_symmetry.space_group_name_H-M   'P 1'
#
loop_
_entity.id
_entity.type
_entity.pdbx_description
1 polymer ?
#
loop_
_entity_poly.entity_id
_entity_poly.type
_entity_poly.pdbx_seq_one_letter_code
_entity_poly.pdbx_strand_id
1 'polypeptide(L)'
;MAGLYDRDSEVKAFDEMKIGVKGLVDAGITHIPRIFHHSPHVTVENPIKPSSTVVIPTIDLGGGMFESTVTRENVVAEVRDAVEKFGFFQVIKHGIPLDVMEKMKEGTRGFHEQDTEVKRGFYSRDITKKVKYNTNFDLYSSQAANWRDTLTTVMAPDVPRAEDLPKICGYVLITPIGPCIHMACNWKMSISV
;
A
#
# COMPACT_ATOMS: atom_id res chain seq x y z
N MET A 1 11.35 -17.32 36.37
CA MET A 1 10.15 -17.60 35.56
C MET A 1 9.91 -16.39 34.68
N ALA A 2 10.13 -16.49 33.37
CA ALA A 2 9.66 -15.44 32.46
C ALA A 2 8.14 -15.41 32.55
N GLY A 3 7.55 -14.26 32.89
CA GLY A 3 6.09 -14.11 32.93
C GLY A 3 5.50 -14.51 31.58
N LEU A 4 4.32 -15.14 31.62
CA LEU A 4 3.57 -15.49 30.42
C LEU A 4 3.37 -14.21 29.59
N TYR A 5 3.73 -14.26 28.31
CA TYR A 5 3.58 -13.11 27.42
C TYR A 5 2.08 -12.87 27.16
N ASP A 6 1.58 -11.73 27.63
CA ASP A 6 0.21 -11.28 27.36
C ASP A 6 0.20 -10.34 26.15
N ARG A 7 -0.04 -10.94 24.97
CA ARG A 7 -0.13 -10.23 23.70
C ARG A 7 -1.27 -9.23 23.67
N ASP A 8 -2.41 -9.55 24.28
CA ASP A 8 -3.63 -8.74 24.17
C ASP A 8 -3.45 -7.41 24.89
N SER A 9 -2.80 -7.44 26.06
CA SER A 9 -2.40 -6.22 26.78
C SER A 9 -1.39 -5.38 26.00
N GLU A 10 -0.37 -5.99 25.38
CA GLU A 10 0.62 -5.24 24.59
C GLU A 10 0.00 -4.61 23.33
N VAL A 11 -0.87 -5.35 22.63
CA VAL A 11 -1.62 -4.82 21.46
C VAL A 11 -2.51 -3.66 21.87
N LYS A 12 -3.26 -3.80 22.96
CA LYS A 12 -4.15 -2.74 23.45
C LYS A 12 -3.37 -1.49 23.81
N ALA A 13 -2.26 -1.63 24.54
CA ALA A 13 -1.40 -0.50 24.89
C ALA A 13 -0.86 0.20 23.63
N PHE A 14 -0.40 -0.56 22.63
CA PHE A 14 0.08 0.00 21.36
C PHE A 14 -1.03 0.76 20.59
N ASP A 15 -2.22 0.17 20.47
CA ASP A 15 -3.35 0.80 19.76
C ASP A 15 -3.83 2.07 20.47
N GLU A 16 -3.83 2.10 21.80
CA GLU A 16 -4.21 3.26 22.62
C GLU A 16 -3.25 4.45 22.47
N MET A 17 -1.96 4.19 22.20
CA MET A 17 -0.98 5.26 21.93
C MET A 17 -1.31 6.02 20.64
N LYS A 18 -1.92 5.34 19.64
CA LYS A 18 -2.30 5.91 18.33
C LYS A 18 -1.15 6.62 17.61
N ILE A 19 0.08 6.22 17.88
CA ILE A 19 1.29 6.84 17.30
C ILE A 19 1.80 6.10 16.07
N GLY A 20 1.37 4.85 15.89
CA GLY A 20 1.83 3.95 14.84
C GLY A 20 3.29 3.50 15.01
N VAL A 21 3.79 2.73 14.06
CA VAL A 21 5.17 2.23 14.04
C VAL A 21 6.18 3.39 13.90
N LYS A 22 5.89 4.39 13.07
CA LYS A 22 6.73 5.59 12.93
C LYS A 22 6.93 6.30 14.27
N GLY A 23 5.87 6.41 15.08
CA GLY A 23 5.97 7.00 16.42
C GLY A 23 6.88 6.21 17.37
N LEU A 24 6.90 4.87 17.26
CA LEU A 24 7.84 4.04 18.02
C LEU A 24 9.29 4.30 17.56
N VAL A 25 9.53 4.34 16.25
CA VAL A 25 10.85 4.63 15.68
C VAL A 25 11.35 6.00 16.13
N ASP A 26 10.49 7.02 16.05
CA ASP A 26 10.83 8.40 16.44
C ASP A 26 11.10 8.52 17.95
N ALA A 27 10.47 7.68 18.77
CA ALA A 27 10.75 7.58 20.21
C ALA A 27 12.09 6.88 20.52
N GLY A 28 12.81 6.39 19.51
CA GLY A 28 14.13 5.80 19.67
C GLY A 28 14.13 4.44 20.36
N ILE A 29 13.07 3.63 20.16
CA ILE A 29 13.02 2.28 20.73
C ILE A 29 14.28 1.49 20.33
N THR A 30 14.84 0.75 21.28
CA THR A 30 16.01 -0.10 21.03
C THR A 30 15.63 -1.54 20.69
N HIS A 31 14.40 -1.94 21.01
CA HIS A 31 13.87 -3.28 20.81
C HIS A 31 12.48 -3.22 20.19
N ILE A 32 12.24 -4.06 19.18
CA ILE A 32 10.94 -4.19 18.53
C ILE A 32 9.96 -4.86 19.52
N PRO A 33 8.75 -4.30 19.75
CA PRO A 33 7.71 -4.92 20.57
C PRO A 33 7.35 -6.32 20.09
N ARG A 34 7.00 -7.24 21.02
CA ARG A 34 6.81 -8.65 20.68
C ARG A 34 5.59 -8.89 19.80
N ILE A 35 4.62 -7.96 19.79
CA ILE A 35 3.48 -7.98 18.87
C ILE A 35 3.88 -7.98 17.39
N PHE A 36 5.09 -7.53 17.03
CA PHE A 36 5.60 -7.54 15.65
C PHE A 36 6.48 -8.75 15.33
N HIS A 37 6.78 -9.58 16.31
CA HIS A 37 7.61 -10.77 16.11
C HIS A 37 6.76 -11.86 15.46
N HIS A 38 7.10 -12.19 14.21
CA HIS A 38 6.48 -13.33 13.54
C HIS A 38 6.97 -14.61 14.21
N SER A 39 6.05 -15.57 14.37
CA SER A 39 6.38 -16.88 14.96
C SER A 39 7.56 -17.51 14.20
N PRO A 40 8.52 -18.16 14.87
CA PRO A 40 9.61 -18.86 14.20
C PRO A 40 9.12 -20.02 13.30
N HIS A 41 7.86 -20.46 13.44
CA HIS A 41 7.23 -21.39 12.50
C HIS A 41 6.85 -20.75 11.16
N VAL A 42 6.77 -19.42 11.11
CA VAL A 42 6.87 -18.64 9.86
C VAL A 42 8.35 -18.42 9.58
N THR A 43 9.11 -19.51 9.48
CA THR A 43 10.38 -19.46 8.76
C THR A 43 10.03 -19.04 7.35
N VAL A 44 10.30 -17.78 7.01
CA VAL A 44 10.77 -17.50 5.65
C VAL A 44 12.01 -18.37 5.56
N GLU A 45 11.88 -19.57 4.97
CA GLU A 45 13.04 -20.36 4.59
C GLU A 45 14.01 -19.38 3.96
N ASN A 46 15.25 -19.31 4.47
CA ASN A 46 16.29 -18.44 3.94
C ASN A 46 16.10 -18.37 2.43
N PRO A 47 15.87 -17.17 1.83
CA PRO A 47 15.34 -17.06 0.49
C PRO A 47 16.10 -18.04 -0.38
N ILE A 48 15.41 -19.11 -0.81
CA ILE A 48 16.03 -20.18 -1.58
C ILE A 48 16.68 -19.45 -2.73
N LYS A 49 18.02 -19.44 -2.78
CA LYS A 49 18.72 -18.78 -3.87
C LYS A 49 18.16 -19.43 -5.14
N PRO A 50 17.41 -18.68 -5.96
CA PRO A 50 16.74 -19.30 -7.07
C PRO A 50 17.84 -19.89 -7.96
N SER A 51 17.62 -21.12 -8.41
CA SER A 51 18.59 -21.85 -9.26
C SER A 51 18.81 -21.14 -10.60
N SER A 52 17.93 -20.19 -10.95
CA SER A 52 18.00 -19.34 -12.12
C SER A 52 17.51 -17.92 -11.79
N THR A 53 17.97 -16.94 -12.57
CA THR A 53 17.44 -15.57 -12.51
C THR A 53 16.03 -15.57 -13.10
N VAL A 54 15.01 -15.40 -12.25
CA VAL A 54 13.64 -15.13 -12.71
C VAL A 54 13.56 -13.64 -13.06
N VAL A 55 13.29 -13.34 -14.33
CA VAL A 55 13.06 -11.97 -14.80
C VAL A 55 11.56 -11.72 -14.85
N ILE A 56 11.10 -10.74 -14.09
CA ILE A 56 9.69 -10.35 -14.06
C ILE A 56 9.35 -9.63 -15.38
N PRO A 57 8.25 -10.00 -16.07
CA PRO A 57 7.84 -9.34 -17.30
C PRO A 57 7.66 -7.84 -17.10
N THR A 58 8.17 -7.06 -18.04
CA THR A 58 7.99 -5.60 -18.10
C THR A 58 7.28 -5.27 -19.41
N ILE A 59 6.10 -4.67 -19.31
CA ILE A 59 5.19 -4.44 -20.45
C ILE A 59 5.13 -2.95 -20.76
N ASP A 60 5.32 -2.59 -22.03
CA ASP A 60 5.22 -1.22 -22.52
C ASP A 60 3.77 -0.90 -22.89
N LEU A 61 3.20 0.11 -22.23
CA LEU A 61 1.81 0.52 -22.44
C LEU A 61 1.64 1.64 -23.47
N GLY A 62 2.70 2.03 -24.18
CA GLY A 62 2.63 2.99 -25.29
C GLY A 62 2.19 4.41 -24.90
N GLY A 63 2.31 4.78 -23.63
CA GLY A 63 1.80 6.05 -23.11
C GLY A 63 0.31 6.02 -22.77
N GLY A 64 -0.34 4.86 -22.77
CA GLY A 64 -1.79 4.72 -22.60
C GLY A 64 -2.59 5.03 -23.87
N MET A 65 -1.91 5.32 -24.98
CA MET A 65 -2.50 5.57 -26.29
C MET A 65 -1.92 4.53 -27.27
N PHE A 66 -2.79 3.71 -27.84
CA PHE A 66 -2.38 2.71 -28.83
C PHE A 66 -2.64 3.26 -30.24
N GLU A 67 -1.65 3.16 -31.11
CA GLU A 67 -1.74 3.65 -32.50
C GLU A 67 -2.73 2.83 -33.34
N SER A 68 -2.96 1.56 -32.98
CA SER A 68 -3.92 0.68 -33.66
C SER A 68 -4.50 -0.38 -32.72
N THR A 69 -5.62 -0.99 -33.14
CA THR A 69 -6.21 -2.16 -32.47
C THR A 69 -5.19 -3.30 -32.33
N VAL A 70 -4.39 -3.55 -33.36
CA VAL A 70 -3.36 -4.61 -33.36
C VAL A 70 -2.31 -4.36 -32.28
N THR A 71 -1.82 -3.13 -32.15
CA THR A 71 -0.85 -2.78 -31.09
C THR A 71 -1.44 -2.99 -29.69
N ARG A 72 -2.73 -2.70 -29.50
CA ARG A 72 -3.43 -2.95 -28.24
C ARG A 72 -3.58 -4.45 -27.97
N GLU A 73 -3.98 -5.24 -28.97
CA GLU A 73 -4.16 -6.69 -28.85
C GLU A 73 -2.86 -7.40 -28.45
N ASN A 74 -1.72 -6.99 -29.03
CA ASN A 74 -0.41 -7.53 -28.66
C ASN A 74 -0.08 -7.28 -27.17
N VAL A 75 -0.30 -6.05 -26.69
CA VAL A 75 -0.08 -5.72 -25.28
C VAL A 75 -1.03 -6.48 -24.36
N VAL A 76 -2.29 -6.68 -24.76
CA VAL A 76 -3.25 -7.51 -24.00
C VAL A 76 -2.77 -8.97 -23.93
N ALA A 77 -2.22 -9.51 -25.03
CA ALA A 77 -1.66 -10.86 -25.04
C ALA A 77 -0.44 -10.99 -24.11
N GLU A 78 0.47 -10.00 -24.10
CA GLU A 78 1.60 -9.96 -23.16
C GLU A 78 1.13 -9.90 -21.69
N VAL A 79 0.12 -9.09 -21.39
CA VAL A 79 -0.46 -9.01 -20.04
C VAL A 79 -1.07 -10.34 -19.63
N ARG A 80 -1.84 -10.99 -20.52
CA ARG A 80 -2.44 -12.31 -20.28
C ARG A 80 -1.36 -13.34 -19.95
N ASP A 81 -0.32 -13.41 -20.79
CA ASP A 81 0.80 -14.33 -20.60
C ASP A 81 1.52 -14.09 -19.26
N ALA A 82 1.76 -12.82 -18.89
CA ALA A 82 2.41 -12.48 -17.64
C ALA A 82 1.55 -12.81 -16.41
N VAL A 83 0.24 -12.58 -16.46
CA VAL A 83 -0.68 -12.95 -15.38
C VAL A 83 -0.77 -14.47 -15.24
N GLU A 84 -0.88 -15.22 -16.33
CA GLU A 84 -0.97 -16.68 -16.31
C GLU A 84 0.31 -17.34 -15.76
N LYS A 85 1.49 -16.84 -16.16
CA LYS A 85 2.78 -17.44 -15.77
C LYS A 85 3.32 -16.94 -14.43
N PHE A 86 3.12 -15.66 -14.12
CA PHE A 86 3.76 -15.01 -12.97
C PHE A 86 2.76 -14.48 -11.93
N GLY A 87 1.54 -14.16 -12.34
CA GLY A 87 0.55 -13.48 -11.49
C GLY A 87 0.84 -12.00 -11.23
N PHE A 88 1.95 -11.47 -11.75
CA PHE A 88 2.32 -10.05 -11.67
C PHE A 88 3.31 -9.66 -12.78
N PHE A 89 3.38 -8.37 -13.07
CA PHE A 89 4.25 -7.78 -14.08
C PHE A 89 4.55 -6.32 -13.73
N GLN A 90 5.57 -5.75 -14.36
CA GLN A 90 5.87 -4.33 -14.31
C GLN A 90 5.32 -3.64 -15.56
N VAL A 91 4.97 -2.36 -15.44
CA VAL A 91 4.52 -1.54 -16.58
C VAL A 91 5.42 -0.33 -16.76
N ILE A 92 5.73 -0.01 -18.01
CA ILE A 92 6.42 1.22 -18.41
C ILE A 92 5.58 1.98 -19.41
N LYS A 93 5.86 3.29 -19.55
CA LYS A 93 5.08 4.22 -20.39
C LYS A 93 3.57 4.06 -20.14
N HIS A 94 3.16 3.99 -18.87
CA HIS A 94 1.76 3.81 -18.45
C HIS A 94 0.87 5.04 -18.67
N GLY A 95 1.40 6.15 -19.21
CA GLY A 95 0.63 7.37 -19.49
C GLY A 95 0.38 8.28 -18.29
N ILE A 96 0.87 7.91 -17.09
CA ILE A 96 0.78 8.78 -15.90
C ILE A 96 2.03 9.67 -15.89
N PRO A 97 1.89 11.00 -15.85
CA PRO A 97 3.01 11.92 -15.79
C PRO A 97 3.96 11.64 -14.61
N LEU A 98 5.27 11.81 -14.83
CA LEU A 98 6.27 11.57 -13.78
C LEU A 98 6.13 12.54 -12.61
N ASP A 99 5.79 13.80 -12.86
CA ASP A 99 5.61 14.81 -11.81
C ASP A 99 4.47 14.44 -10.87
N VAL A 100 3.42 13.81 -11.39
CA VAL A 100 2.31 13.28 -10.61
C VAL A 100 2.79 12.16 -9.68
N MET A 101 3.59 11.22 -10.18
CA MET A 101 4.13 10.12 -9.38
C MET A 101 5.08 10.61 -8.27
N GLU A 102 5.92 11.61 -8.56
CA GLU A 102 6.81 12.20 -7.56
C GLU A 102 6.03 12.97 -6.49
N LYS A 103 5.05 13.78 -6.89
CA LYS A 103 4.14 14.44 -5.94
C LYS A 103 3.45 13.44 -5.02
N MET A 104 3.01 12.27 -5.53
CA MET A 104 2.42 11.21 -4.68
C MET A 104 3.38 10.70 -3.61
N LYS A 105 4.63 10.44 -3.99
CA LYS A 105 5.67 9.99 -3.06
C LYS A 105 5.95 11.07 -2.00
N GLU A 106 6.08 12.32 -2.44
CA GLU A 106 6.34 13.47 -1.56
C GLU A 106 5.18 13.71 -0.60
N GLY A 107 3.94 13.73 -1.08
CA GLY A 107 2.76 13.90 -0.23
C GLY A 107 2.59 12.77 0.78
N THR A 108 2.81 11.51 0.35
CA THR A 108 2.77 10.36 1.26
C THR A 108 3.85 10.46 2.33
N ARG A 109 5.11 10.72 1.94
CA ARG A 109 6.21 10.94 2.89
C ARG A 109 5.89 12.09 3.84
N GLY A 110 5.47 13.22 3.29
CA GLY A 110 5.09 14.42 4.03
C GLY A 110 4.04 14.11 5.10
N PHE A 111 3.00 13.35 4.77
CA PHE A 111 2.00 12.91 5.75
C PHE A 111 2.62 12.13 6.92
N HIS A 112 3.47 11.14 6.64
CA HIS A 112 4.07 10.28 7.66
C HIS A 112 5.13 10.98 8.51
N GLU A 113 5.78 12.03 7.98
CA GLU A 113 6.74 12.86 8.73
C GLU A 113 6.08 13.98 9.56
N GLN A 114 4.76 14.18 9.46
CA GLN A 114 4.07 15.13 10.36
C GLN A 114 4.13 14.66 11.82
N ASP A 115 3.97 15.64 12.71
CA ASP A 115 3.81 15.41 14.14
C ASP A 115 2.74 14.35 14.42
N THR A 116 3.03 13.53 15.42
CA THR A 116 2.14 12.45 15.86
C THR A 116 0.74 12.94 16.20
N GLU A 117 0.60 14.15 16.77
CA GLU A 117 -0.70 14.76 17.08
C GLU A 117 -1.56 15.00 15.84
N VAL A 118 -0.94 15.44 14.73
CA VAL A 118 -1.64 15.66 13.46
C VAL A 118 -2.11 14.33 12.88
N LYS A 119 -1.22 13.33 12.84
CA LYS A 119 -1.56 11.98 12.34
C LYS A 119 -2.62 11.31 13.21
N ARG A 120 -2.62 11.54 14.53
CA ARG A 120 -3.61 10.99 15.46
C ARG A 120 -5.03 11.43 15.13
N GLY A 121 -5.23 12.62 14.57
CA GLY A 121 -6.53 13.10 14.08
C GLY A 121 -7.15 12.19 13.01
N PHE A 122 -6.31 11.47 12.25
CA PHE A 122 -6.75 10.50 11.24
C PHE A 122 -6.78 9.07 11.77
N TYR A 123 -6.30 8.81 12.99
CA TYR A 123 -6.19 7.45 13.51
C TYR A 123 -7.57 6.82 13.70
N SER A 124 -7.81 5.68 13.05
CA SER A 124 -9.09 4.98 13.19
C SER A 124 -8.99 3.50 12.85
N ARG A 125 -9.71 2.69 13.64
CA ARG A 125 -9.98 1.27 13.38
C ARG A 125 -11.33 1.04 12.70
N ASP A 126 -12.19 2.07 12.64
CA ASP A 126 -13.48 2.01 11.97
C ASP A 126 -13.30 1.73 10.47
N ILE A 127 -13.83 0.59 10.02
CA ILE A 127 -13.70 0.15 8.64
C ILE A 127 -14.52 1.01 7.68
N THR A 128 -15.56 1.68 8.16
CA THR A 128 -16.51 2.48 7.36
C THR A 128 -15.95 3.86 7.01
N LYS A 129 -14.96 4.37 7.74
CA LYS A 129 -14.31 5.65 7.42
C LYS A 129 -13.59 5.58 6.07
N LYS A 130 -13.92 6.53 5.19
CA LYS A 130 -13.27 6.68 3.89
C LYS A 130 -11.81 7.14 4.01
N VAL A 131 -11.48 7.98 4.99
CA VAL A 131 -10.10 8.44 5.25
C VAL A 131 -9.70 7.99 6.64
N LYS A 132 -8.63 7.21 6.75
CA LYS A 132 -8.12 6.72 8.04
C LYS A 132 -6.64 6.39 8.00
N TYR A 133 -6.01 6.54 9.15
CA TYR A 133 -4.64 6.14 9.41
C TYR A 133 -4.62 5.02 10.45
N ASN A 134 -3.85 3.96 10.24
CA ASN A 134 -3.57 2.92 11.23
C ASN A 134 -2.37 2.06 10.80
N THR A 135 -1.90 1.18 11.69
CA THR A 135 -0.73 0.31 11.46
C THR A 135 -1.12 -1.01 10.78
N ASN A 136 -2.09 -1.74 11.34
CA ASN A 136 -2.56 -3.03 10.82
C ASN A 136 -4.08 -3.09 10.89
N PHE A 137 -4.78 -3.47 9.82
CA PHE A 137 -6.26 -3.57 9.84
C PHE A 137 -6.76 -4.73 10.73
N ASP A 138 -5.93 -5.75 10.91
CA ASP A 138 -6.16 -7.04 11.58
C ASP A 138 -5.38 -7.19 12.90
N LEU A 139 -4.83 -6.10 13.43
CA LEU A 139 -3.98 -6.06 14.64
C LEU A 139 -4.41 -6.97 15.81
N TYR A 140 -5.70 -7.04 16.10
CA TYR A 140 -6.24 -7.82 17.23
C TYR A 140 -6.43 -9.31 16.90
N SER A 141 -6.59 -9.67 15.63
CA SER A 141 -6.83 -11.05 15.19
C SER A 141 -5.57 -11.77 14.70
N SER A 142 -4.57 -11.02 14.24
CA SER A 142 -3.38 -11.59 13.62
C SER A 142 -2.34 -12.03 14.63
N GLN A 143 -1.63 -13.12 14.36
CA GLN A 143 -0.61 -13.66 15.27
C GLN A 143 0.51 -12.66 15.54
N ALA A 144 0.95 -11.95 14.50
CA ALA A 144 1.91 -10.86 14.56
C ALA A 144 1.42 -9.67 13.72
N ALA A 145 1.81 -8.48 14.12
CA ALA A 145 1.57 -7.22 13.42
C ALA A 145 2.68 -6.97 12.40
N ASN A 146 2.35 -6.30 11.30
CA ASN A 146 3.35 -5.79 10.35
C ASN A 146 4.03 -4.54 10.88
N TRP A 147 5.33 -4.41 10.64
CA TRP A 147 6.13 -3.21 10.92
C TRP A 147 5.88 -2.11 9.87
N ARG A 148 4.67 -1.55 9.85
CA ARG A 148 4.20 -0.62 8.81
C ARG A 148 3.10 0.28 9.33
N ASP A 149 3.04 1.52 8.85
CA ASP A 149 1.85 2.35 8.95
C ASP A 149 1.17 2.56 7.59
N THR A 150 -0.14 2.83 7.61
CA THR A 150 -0.97 2.97 6.41
C THR A 150 -1.95 4.13 6.55
N LEU A 151 -1.91 5.05 5.59
CA LEU A 151 -3.02 5.97 5.31
C LEU A 151 -3.90 5.34 4.22
N THR A 152 -5.16 5.06 4.55
CA THR A 152 -6.17 4.57 3.61
C THR A 152 -7.11 5.70 3.21
N THR A 153 -7.32 5.84 1.90
CA THR A 153 -8.31 6.74 1.32
C THR A 153 -9.17 5.98 0.32
N VAL A 154 -10.45 5.78 0.66
CA VAL A 154 -11.44 5.10 -0.17
C VAL A 154 -12.05 6.11 -1.13
N MET A 155 -11.75 5.96 -2.42
CA MET A 155 -12.14 6.91 -3.47
C MET A 155 -13.44 6.57 -4.20
N ALA A 156 -13.94 5.35 -4.04
CA ALA A 156 -15.15 4.86 -4.71
C ALA A 156 -16.17 4.31 -3.68
N PRO A 157 -17.48 4.38 -3.95
CA PRO A 157 -18.10 4.96 -5.15
C PRO A 157 -18.01 6.50 -5.22
N ASP A 158 -18.01 7.18 -4.07
CA ASP A 158 -17.84 8.64 -4.01
C ASP A 158 -16.50 9.03 -3.41
N VAL A 159 -15.87 10.02 -4.03
CA VAL A 159 -14.63 10.62 -3.58
C VAL A 159 -14.85 11.33 -2.23
N PRO A 160 -13.94 11.21 -1.25
CA PRO A 160 -13.99 11.96 0.00
C PRO A 160 -13.99 13.48 -0.25
N ARG A 161 -14.60 14.24 0.66
CA ARG A 161 -14.53 15.70 0.59
C ARG A 161 -13.09 16.15 0.83
N ALA A 162 -12.68 17.23 0.18
CA ALA A 162 -11.32 17.77 0.33
C ALA A 162 -10.96 18.11 1.79
N GLU A 163 -11.96 18.54 2.58
CA GLU A 163 -11.83 18.84 4.02
C GLU A 163 -11.55 17.60 4.89
N ASP A 164 -11.93 16.41 4.43
CA ASP A 164 -11.70 15.15 5.16
C ASP A 164 -10.29 14.58 4.88
N LEU A 165 -9.54 15.14 3.92
CA LEU A 165 -8.21 14.67 3.53
C LEU A 165 -7.10 15.39 4.28
N PRO A 166 -5.92 14.75 4.47
CA PRO A 166 -4.78 15.43 5.05
C PRO A 166 -4.31 16.58 4.15
N LYS A 167 -4.23 17.80 4.68
CA LYS A 167 -3.88 19.01 3.90
C LYS A 167 -2.61 18.86 3.06
N ILE A 168 -1.61 18.17 3.59
CA ILE A 168 -0.29 17.98 2.96
C ILE A 168 -0.33 17.09 1.71
N CYS A 169 -1.30 16.18 1.60
CA CYS A 169 -1.36 15.22 0.50
C CYS A 169 -2.75 15.10 -0.17
N GLY A 170 -3.76 15.82 0.31
CA GLY A 170 -5.15 15.66 -0.14
C GLY A 170 -5.34 15.93 -1.63
N TYR A 171 -4.74 17.01 -2.17
CA TYR A 171 -4.78 17.30 -3.60
C TYR A 171 -4.13 16.18 -4.43
N VAL A 172 -2.99 15.69 -3.95
CA VAL A 172 -2.22 14.62 -4.60
C VAL A 172 -2.88 13.26 -4.48
N LEU A 173 -3.75 13.03 -3.50
CA LEU A 173 -4.54 11.80 -3.43
C LEU A 173 -5.68 11.83 -4.45
N ILE A 174 -6.33 12.98 -4.68
CA ILE A 174 -7.47 13.08 -5.59
C ILE A 174 -7.03 13.08 -7.06
N THR A 175 -6.07 13.94 -7.43
CA THR A 175 -5.75 14.23 -8.85
C THR A 175 -5.28 13.01 -9.66
N PRO A 176 -4.49 12.08 -9.11
CA PRO A 176 -3.89 11.04 -9.94
C PRO A 176 -4.54 9.66 -9.78
N ILE A 177 -5.49 9.53 -8.86
CA ILE A 177 -6.32 8.32 -8.77
C ILE A 177 -7.27 8.22 -9.97
N GLY A 178 -7.69 9.34 -10.58
CA GLY A 178 -8.43 9.33 -11.84
C GLY A 178 -7.69 8.55 -12.95
N PRO A 179 -6.45 8.94 -13.30
CA PRO A 179 -5.60 8.18 -14.23
C PRO A 179 -5.36 6.72 -13.84
N CYS A 180 -5.10 6.41 -12.56
CA CYS A 180 -4.90 5.03 -12.10
C CYS A 180 -6.18 4.18 -12.20
N ILE A 181 -7.35 4.74 -11.84
CA ILE A 181 -8.66 4.08 -11.99
C ILE A 181 -8.98 3.92 -13.47
N HIS A 182 -8.78 4.96 -14.29
CA HIS A 182 -9.02 4.89 -15.73
C HIS A 182 -8.16 3.81 -16.38
N MET A 183 -6.89 3.75 -16.01
CA MET A 183 -5.99 2.65 -16.39
C MET A 183 -6.60 1.32 -15.97
N ALA A 184 -6.86 1.08 -14.68
CA ALA A 184 -7.40 -0.19 -14.18
C ALA A 184 -8.74 -0.60 -14.81
N CYS A 185 -9.65 0.34 -15.07
CA CYS A 185 -10.93 0.12 -15.73
C CYS A 185 -10.76 -0.27 -17.20
N ASN A 186 -9.90 0.44 -17.94
CA ASN A 186 -9.58 0.09 -19.32
C ASN A 186 -8.98 -1.31 -19.42
N TRP A 187 -8.16 -1.71 -18.44
CA TRP A 187 -7.58 -3.06 -18.37
C TRP A 187 -8.63 -4.12 -18.08
N LYS A 188 -9.48 -3.93 -17.07
CA LYS A 188 -10.52 -4.89 -16.71
C LYS A 188 -11.45 -5.19 -17.89
N MET A 189 -11.80 -4.16 -18.68
CA MET A 189 -12.61 -4.33 -19.89
C MET A 189 -11.88 -5.05 -21.03
N SER A 190 -10.54 -5.00 -21.08
CA SER A 190 -9.75 -5.60 -22.16
C SER A 190 -9.33 -7.05 -21.90
N ILE A 191 -9.29 -7.46 -20.63
CA ILE A 191 -8.85 -8.81 -20.21
C ILE A 191 -10.04 -9.76 -20.05
N SER A 192 -11.26 -9.24 -19.82
CA SER A 192 -12.48 -10.04 -19.62
C SER A 192 -13.23 -10.41 -20.90
N VAL A 193 -12.53 -10.52 -22.04
CA VAL A 193 -13.10 -11.04 -23.31
C VAL A 193 -12.32 -12.29 -23.76
#